data_AF-A0A914RZY3-F1
#
_entry.id   AF-A0A914RZY3-F1
#
_cell.length_a   1.000
_cell.length_b   1.000
_cell.length_c   1.000
_cell.angle_alpha   90.00
_cell.angle_beta   90.00
_cell.angle_gamma   90.00
#
_symmetry.space_group_name_H-M   'P 1'
#
loop_
_entity.id
_entity.type
_entity.pdbx_description
1 polymer ?
#
loop_
_entity_poly.entity_id
_entity_poly.type
_entity_poly.pdbx_seq_one_letter_code
_entity_poly.pdbx_strand_id
1 'polypeptide(L)' 'MSVMDHSERERCLTCGKDDQIYIIEVPRVFLYLTAELAAMNVRVQLSVKHPSLVTH' A
#
# COMPACT_ATOMS: atom_id res chain seq x y z
N MET A 1 -8.34 -12.09 19.12
CA MET A 1 -7.20 -11.42 19.78
C MET A 1 -6.21 -11.05 18.69
N SER A 2 -6.17 -9.77 18.29
CA SER A 2 -5.17 -9.28 17.34
C SER A 2 -3.84 -9.13 18.09
N VAL A 3 -2.87 -9.95 17.74
CA VAL A 3 -1.49 -9.82 18.25
C VAL A 3 -0.98 -8.45 17.81
N MET A 4 -0.77 -7.53 18.77
CA MET A 4 -0.10 -6.26 18.50
C MET A 4 1.37 -6.57 18.25
N ASP A 5 1.74 -6.50 16.98
CA ASP A 5 3.10 -6.68 16.52
C ASP A 5 3.87 -5.39 16.81
N HIS A 6 4.82 -5.46 17.74
CA HIS A 6 5.65 -4.33 18.18
C HIS A 6 6.90 -4.14 17.30
N SER A 7 7.04 -4.89 16.21
CA SER A 7 8.11 -4.66 15.24
C SER A 7 7.72 -3.47 14.36
N GLU A 8 8.59 -2.46 14.27
CA GLU A 8 8.46 -1.29 13.37
C GLU A 8 8.47 -1.64 11.86
N ARG A 9 8.35 -2.92 11.50
CA ARG A 9 8.36 -3.37 10.11
C ARG A 9 6.99 -3.19 9.48
N GLU A 10 6.94 -2.32 8.48
CA GLU A 10 5.77 -2.18 7.62
C GLU A 10 5.52 -3.51 6.89
N ARG A 11 4.30 -4.06 7.02
CA ARG A 11 3.89 -5.30 6.37
C ARG A 11 2.59 -5.10 5.60
N CYS A 12 2.47 -5.73 4.43
CA CYS A 12 1.21 -5.73 3.71
C CYS A 12 0.17 -6.56 4.47
N LEU A 13 -0.91 -5.94 4.92
CA LEU A 13 -1.99 -6.64 5.63
C LEU A 13 -2.78 -7.61 4.72
N THR A 14 -2.66 -7.46 3.39
CA THR A 14 -3.37 -8.30 2.42
C THR A 14 -2.63 -9.60 2.11
N CYS A 15 -1.29 -9.59 2.02
CA CYS A 15 -0.51 -10.76 1.65
C CYS A 15 0.56 -11.18 2.68
N GLY A 16 0.73 -10.43 3.76
CA GLY A 16 1.66 -10.73 4.85
C GLY A 16 3.14 -10.48 4.55
N LYS A 17 3.47 -10.01 3.35
CA LYS A 17 4.85 -9.73 2.93
C LYS A 17 5.37 -8.40 3.50
N ASP A 18 6.65 -8.36 3.83
CA ASP A 18 7.40 -7.19 4.32
C ASP A 18 8.63 -6.86 3.46
N ASP A 19 8.93 -7.65 2.42
CA ASP A 19 10.12 -7.51 1.56
C ASP A 19 9.99 -6.39 0.51
N GLN A 20 8.77 -6.06 0.10
CA GLN A 20 8.48 -5.13 -0.99
C GLN A 20 7.41 -4.10 -0.60
N ILE A 21 7.64 -3.43 0.53
CA ILE A 21 6.81 -2.32 1.00
C ILE A 21 7.52 -1.01 0.70
N TYR A 22 6.85 -0.14 -0.06
CA TYR A 22 7.39 1.14 -0.48
C TYR A 22 6.41 2.25 -0.10
N ILE A 23 6.91 3.28 0.59
CA ILE A 23 6.17 4.51 0.84
C ILE A 23 6.18 5.32 -0.46
N ILE A 24 4.99 5.69 -0.95
CA ILE A 24 4.83 6.51 -2.15
C ILE A 24 4.01 7.75 -1.81
N GLU A 25 4.41 8.89 -2.38
CA GLU A 25 3.59 10.09 -2.36
C GLU A 25 2.50 9.98 -3.41
N VAL A 26 1.25 10.24 -3.01
CA VAL A 26 0.09 10.20 -3.90
C VAL A 26 -0.79 11.43 -3.70
N PRO A 27 -1.51 11.89 -4.74
CA PRO A 27 -2.48 12.96 -4.58
C PRO A 27 -3.55 12.59 -3.54
N ARG A 28 -3.93 13.54 -2.68
CA ARG A 28 -4.93 13.31 -1.63
C ARG A 28 -6.26 12.77 -2.19
N VAL A 29 -6.67 13.24 -3.36
CA VAL A 29 -7.90 12.79 -4.05
C VAL A 29 -7.82 11.30 -4.42
N PHE A 30 -6.64 10.81 -4.77
CA PHE A 30 -6.44 9.40 -5.12
C PHE A 30 -6.70 8.48 -3.92
N LEU A 31 -6.24 8.85 -2.72
CA LEU A 31 -6.52 8.10 -1.49
C LEU A 31 -8.03 7.95 -1.25
N TYR A 32 -8.79 9.05 -1.37
CA TYR A 32 -10.25 9.00 -1.20
C TYR A 32 -10.91 8.12 -2.26
N LEU A 33 -10.52 8.27 -3.52
CA LEU A 33 -11.05 7.42 -4.60
C LEU A 33 -10.84 5.94 -4.32
N THR A 34 -9.63 5.55 -3.89
CA THR A 34 -9.34 4.14 -3.57
C THR A 34 -10.18 3.61 -2.41
N ALA A 35 -10.48 4.46 -1.41
CA ALA A 35 -11.32 4.09 -0.28
C ALA A 35 -12.80 3.90 -0.68
N GLU A 36 -13.34 4.81 -1.48
CA GLU A 36 -14.70 4.71 -2.02
C GLU A 36 -14.87 3.47 -2.91
N LEU A 37 -13.88 3.17 -3.76
CA LEU A 37 -13.89 1.96 -4.58
C LEU A 37 -13.85 0.68 -3.71
N ALA A 38 -13.02 0.66 -2.67
CA ALA A 38 -12.94 -0.48 -1.75
C ALA A 38 -14.28 -0.71 -1.02
N ALA A 39 -14.99 0.35 -0.62
CA ALA A 39 -16.32 0.26 -0.03
C ALA A 39 -17.38 -0.34 -0.97
N MET A 40 -17.15 -0.26 -2.29
CA MET A 40 -17.98 -0.86 -3.34
C MET A 40 -17.51 -2.26 -3.76
N ASN A 41 -16.62 -2.89 -2.99
CA ASN A 41 -15.97 -4.17 -3.32
C ASN A 41 -15.15 -4.14 -4.62
N VAL A 42 -14.68 -2.96 -5.03
CA VAL A 42 -13.78 -2.79 -6.17
C VAL A 42 -12.34 -2.73 -5.67
N ARG A 43 -11.52 -3.69 -6.11
CA ARG A 43 -10.10 -3.77 -5.74
C ARG A 43 -9.23 -3.03 -6.75
N VAL A 44 -8.52 -2.00 -6.30
CA VAL A 44 -7.50 -1.32 -7.09
C VAL A 44 -6.16 -2.07 -6.95
N GLN A 45 -5.55 -2.41 -8.08
CA GLN A 45 -4.21 -3.00 -8.12
C GLN A 45 -3.22 -1.98 -8.68
N LEU A 46 -2.19 -1.68 -7.90
CA LEU A 46 -1.11 -0.77 -8.29
C LEU A 46 0.17 -1.58 -8.49
N SER A 47 0.87 -1.29 -9.59
CA SER A 47 2.22 -1.79 -9.85
C SER A 47 3.15 -0.60 -9.84
N VAL A 48 4.01 -0.54 -8.84
CA VAL A 48 5.00 0.53 -8.67
C VAL A 48 6.36 -0.06 -9.05
N LYS A 49 7.10 0.63 -9.93
CA LYS A 49 8.49 0.26 -10.21
C LYS A 49 9.34 0.65 -9.01
N HIS A 50 10.41 -0.11 -8.77
CA HIS A 50 11.34 0.22 -7.70
C HIS A 50 11.85 1.67 -7.86
N PRO A 51 11.92 2.49 -6.79
CA PRO A 51 12.30 3.91 -6.89
C PRO A 51 13.63 4.15 -7.61
N SER A 52 14.60 3.24 -7.50
CA SER A 52 15.89 3.33 -8.21
C SER A 52 15.78 3.26 -9.75
N LEU A 53 14.63 2.84 -10.29
CA LEU A 53 14.37 2.75 -11.73
C LEU A 53 13.70 4.02 -12.28
N VAL A 54 13.35 4.97 -11.41
CA VAL A 54 12.83 6.29 -11.82
C VAL A 54 14.02 7.19 -12.12
N THR A 55 14.59 7.05 -13.32
CA THR A 55 15.57 8.01 -13.85
C THR A 55 14.83 9.22 -14.42
N HIS A 56 15.11 10.42 -13.89
CA HIS A 56 14.65 11.70 -14.41
C HIS A 56 15.34 12.07 -15.72
#